data_AF-A0A1V8U5E4-F1
#
_entry.id   AF-A0A1V8U5E4-F1
#
_cell.length_a   1.000
_cell.length_b   1.000
_cell.length_c   1.000
_cell.angle_alpha   90.00
_cell.angle_beta   90.00
_cell.angle_gamma   90.00
#
_symmetry.space_group_name_H-M   'P 1'
#
loop_
_entity.id
_entity.type
_entity.pdbx_description
1 polymer ?
#
loop_
_entity_poly.entity_id
_entity_poly.type
_entity_poly.pdbx_seq_one_letter_code
_entity_poly.pdbx_strand_id
1 'polypeptide(L)'
;MASLIKDKLKSATGHNAAEDAEAKREADKYRLQVTAGGSYDKATHRPVAVNTGEATYFENKHLRGKVQVRIRNFQGLPSTSPSSSPYFEDPHHAKDQYSLALSFVPKHDIPSLYAVWGNDFDHPVRDRLPPGFNTAFKIVKDFIDPGLSCDAYADEPWLYGPALSSWFALVVGDKIGQDADFPAPREDAAMEEGGEGSGSEVRQHLGLPENNKKRRKHFLSAAHREGFTFENGRLYQADFYNPYLDFGNFSLKLPGFSLKVIKYIDEKSHCLRYVFKDRESGEVYMNVNFELLMGKEVDDALAREKSGMRTSQVRAGAVEGVEEQSQAGAMKENTSDSAPKAPQQHSTNVNGVAETSQPGSVTKDAAPTDAREAPRVANVTESTPDTFPNSTDCRSAPDAAASTPEASAQNTAPDKDQVSEISELLQASATSDRRSDARGIL
;
A
#
# COMPACT_ATOMS: atom_id res chain seq x y z
N MET A 1 6.55 23.97 -48.04
CA MET A 1 6.17 24.54 -46.72
C MET A 1 5.60 23.49 -45.76
N ALA A 2 4.63 22.65 -46.17
CA ALA A 2 4.07 21.61 -45.28
C ALA A 2 5.00 20.41 -44.95
N SER A 3 6.04 20.15 -45.76
CA SER A 3 7.02 19.08 -45.49
C SER A 3 8.06 19.47 -44.42
N LEU A 4 8.49 20.74 -44.40
CA LEU A 4 9.51 21.25 -43.48
C LEU A 4 8.99 21.38 -42.03
N ILE A 5 7.68 21.47 -41.85
CA ILE A 5 7.04 21.54 -40.53
C ILE A 5 6.92 20.12 -39.92
N LYS A 6 6.73 19.08 -40.74
CA LYS A 6 6.75 17.67 -40.25
C LYS A 6 8.13 17.22 -39.81
N ASP A 7 9.19 17.67 -40.49
CA ASP A 7 10.56 17.33 -40.11
C ASP A 7 11.04 18.12 -38.88
N LYS A 8 10.62 19.39 -38.73
CA LYS A 8 10.87 20.16 -37.50
C LYS A 8 10.08 19.68 -36.29
N LEU A 9 8.88 19.13 -36.48
CA LEU A 9 8.11 18.55 -35.37
C LEU A 9 8.65 17.16 -34.96
N LYS A 10 9.21 16.38 -35.90
CA LYS A 10 9.96 15.16 -35.60
C LYS A 10 11.28 15.43 -34.88
N SER A 11 11.95 16.55 -35.15
CA SER A 11 13.17 16.94 -34.44
C SER A 11 12.92 17.54 -33.05
N ALA A 12 11.69 18.01 -32.75
CA ALA A 12 11.30 18.54 -31.44
C ALA A 12 10.83 17.45 -30.45
N THR A 13 10.53 16.24 -30.93
CA THR A 13 10.33 15.04 -30.11
C THR A 13 11.52 14.08 -30.24
N GLY A 14 12.74 14.63 -30.33
CA GLY A 14 13.98 13.87 -30.33
C GLY A 14 14.12 13.05 -29.05
N HIS A 15 13.44 11.90 -29.01
CA HIS A 15 13.83 10.77 -28.20
C HIS A 15 15.23 10.38 -28.67
N ASN A 16 16.24 10.90 -27.97
CA ASN A 16 17.62 10.57 -28.21
C ASN A 16 17.82 9.11 -27.81
N ALA A 17 17.88 8.22 -28.79
CA ALA A 17 18.19 6.80 -28.54
C ALA A 17 19.49 6.62 -27.74
N ALA A 18 20.42 7.56 -27.82
CA ALA A 18 21.63 7.62 -27.00
C ALA A 18 21.34 7.91 -25.52
N GLU A 19 20.46 8.87 -25.21
CA GLU A 19 20.05 9.19 -23.84
C GLU A 19 19.22 8.05 -23.23
N ASP A 20 18.39 7.39 -24.03
CA ASP A 20 17.66 6.19 -23.60
C ASP A 20 18.60 4.99 -23.36
N ALA A 21 19.64 4.82 -24.18
CA ALA A 21 20.64 3.78 -23.99
C ALA A 21 21.53 4.04 -22.77
N GLU A 22 21.89 5.30 -22.50
CA GLU A 22 22.65 5.71 -21.32
C GLU A 22 21.82 5.58 -20.04
N ALA A 23 20.56 6.04 -20.05
CA ALA A 23 19.62 5.83 -18.95
C ALA A 23 19.36 4.34 -18.69
N LYS A 24 19.33 3.50 -19.73
CA LYS A 24 19.23 2.05 -19.58
C LYS A 24 20.49 1.44 -18.96
N ARG A 25 21.69 1.91 -19.34
CA ARG A 25 22.94 1.47 -18.70
C ARG A 25 23.04 1.92 -17.24
N GLU A 26 22.51 3.08 -16.90
CA GLU A 26 22.37 3.49 -15.51
C GLU A 26 21.37 2.60 -14.78
N ALA A 27 20.18 2.37 -15.35
CA ALA A 27 19.14 1.49 -14.82
C ALA A 27 19.68 0.08 -14.49
N ASP A 28 20.53 -0.47 -15.34
CA ASP A 28 21.14 -1.81 -15.15
C ASP A 28 22.02 -1.90 -13.89
N LYS A 29 22.46 -0.78 -13.31
CA LYS A 29 23.20 -0.73 -12.03
C LYS A 29 22.31 -0.96 -10.81
N TYR A 30 21.00 -0.79 -10.97
CA TYR A 30 20.03 -0.84 -9.88
C TYR A 30 19.28 -2.17 -9.90
N ARG A 31 18.89 -2.65 -8.72
CA ARG A 31 17.87 -3.69 -8.60
C ARG A 31 16.78 -3.21 -7.68
N LEU A 32 15.54 -3.28 -8.14
CA LEU A 32 14.39 -2.95 -7.31
C LEU A 32 14.13 -4.08 -6.32
N GLN A 33 14.15 -3.80 -5.03
CA GLN A 33 13.68 -4.70 -3.99
C GLN A 33 12.37 -4.15 -3.42
N VAL A 34 11.37 -5.02 -3.32
CA VAL A 34 10.08 -4.65 -2.72
C VAL A 34 9.93 -5.38 -1.38
N THR A 35 9.60 -4.65 -0.33
CA THR A 35 9.31 -5.22 0.99
C THR A 35 8.03 -4.63 1.56
N ALA A 36 7.34 -5.37 2.43
CA ALA A 36 6.11 -4.90 3.06
C ALA A 36 6.05 -5.28 4.54
N GLY A 37 5.39 -4.44 5.34
CA GLY A 37 5.20 -4.64 6.76
C GLY A 37 4.10 -3.76 7.34
N GLY A 38 3.86 -3.90 8.64
CA GLY A 38 2.86 -3.16 9.40
C GLY A 38 3.39 -1.92 10.13
N SER A 39 4.62 -1.47 9.87
CA SER A 39 5.25 -0.33 10.55
C SER A 39 6.30 0.35 9.66
N TYR A 40 6.99 1.38 10.15
CA TYR A 40 8.16 1.95 9.47
C TYR A 40 9.46 1.14 9.68
N ASP A 41 9.50 0.24 10.66
CA ASP A 41 10.69 -0.56 10.94
C ASP A 41 10.92 -1.62 9.86
N LYS A 42 11.86 -1.34 8.96
CA LYS A 42 12.26 -2.23 7.85
C LYS A 42 12.71 -3.62 8.34
N ALA A 43 13.19 -3.77 9.57
CA ALA A 43 13.59 -5.08 10.09
C ALA A 43 12.40 -6.02 10.31
N THR A 44 11.19 -5.46 10.44
CA THR A 44 9.93 -6.23 10.56
C THR A 44 9.31 -6.56 9.20
N HIS A 45 9.84 -5.99 8.11
CA HIS A 45 9.29 -6.18 6.79
C HIS A 45 9.67 -7.55 6.20
N ARG A 46 8.84 -8.02 5.28
CA ARG A 46 9.08 -9.22 4.48
C ARG A 46 9.27 -8.86 3.01
N PRO A 47 10.14 -9.57 2.27
CA PRO A 47 10.23 -9.44 0.82
C PRO A 47 8.89 -9.75 0.16
N VAL A 48 8.54 -8.98 -0.88
CA VAL A 48 7.35 -9.22 -1.69
C VAL A 48 7.72 -10.01 -2.94
N ALA A 49 6.99 -11.09 -3.21
CA ALA A 49 7.13 -11.89 -4.43
C ALA A 49 6.43 -11.20 -5.62
N VAL A 50 7.08 -10.16 -6.16
CA VAL A 50 6.52 -9.30 -7.22
C VAL A 50 6.10 -10.13 -8.43
N ASN A 51 4.94 -9.78 -9.01
CA ASN A 51 4.33 -10.42 -10.19
C ASN A 51 3.95 -11.90 -10.02
N THR A 52 4.01 -12.44 -8.80
CA THR A 52 3.54 -13.80 -8.50
C THR A 52 2.19 -13.76 -7.80
N GLY A 53 1.52 -14.92 -7.73
CA GLY A 53 0.30 -15.08 -6.93
C GLY A 53 0.50 -15.24 -5.43
N GLU A 54 1.74 -15.11 -4.95
CA GLU A 54 2.05 -15.21 -3.53
C GLU A 54 1.87 -13.86 -2.83
N ALA A 55 0.86 -13.77 -1.97
CA ALA A 55 0.64 -12.58 -1.16
C ALA A 55 1.56 -12.53 0.06
N THR A 56 2.11 -11.35 0.34
CA THR A 56 2.94 -11.11 1.52
C THR A 56 2.05 -10.73 2.71
N TYR A 57 2.03 -11.59 3.72
CA TYR A 57 1.28 -11.36 4.96
C TYR A 57 2.07 -10.51 5.96
N PHE A 58 1.37 -9.61 6.65
CA PHE A 58 1.86 -8.86 7.79
C PHE A 58 0.74 -8.61 8.81
N GLU A 59 1.12 -8.28 10.03
CA GLU A 59 0.17 -8.04 11.12
C GLU A 59 0.77 -7.02 12.10
N ASN A 60 -0.08 -6.14 12.62
CA ASN A 60 0.28 -5.19 13.68
C ASN A 60 -0.88 -5.07 14.69
N LYS A 61 -0.83 -4.05 15.56
CA LYS A 61 -1.89 -3.80 16.56
C LYS A 61 -3.23 -3.37 15.95
N HIS A 62 -3.23 -2.91 14.70
CA HIS A 62 -4.42 -2.35 14.02
C HIS A 62 -5.11 -3.31 13.09
N LEU A 63 -4.36 -4.11 12.32
CA LEU A 63 -4.94 -5.00 11.32
C LEU A 63 -4.06 -6.21 11.03
N ARG A 64 -4.69 -7.20 10.40
CA ARG A 64 -4.03 -8.27 9.65
C ARG A 64 -4.10 -7.90 8.17
N GLY A 65 -3.01 -8.06 7.43
CA GLY A 65 -2.91 -7.60 6.06
C GLY A 65 -2.19 -8.60 5.14
N LYS A 66 -2.60 -8.61 3.88
CA LYS A 66 -1.95 -9.31 2.76
C LYS A 66 -1.76 -8.31 1.64
N VAL A 67 -0.56 -8.23 1.07
CA VAL A 67 -0.24 -7.35 -0.05
C VAL A 67 0.30 -8.14 -1.24
N GLN A 68 -0.05 -7.70 -2.43
CA GLN A 68 0.53 -8.15 -3.68
C GLN A 68 0.95 -6.95 -4.51
N VAL A 69 2.13 -7.05 -5.11
CA VAL A 69 2.71 -5.99 -5.93
C VAL A 69 2.95 -6.53 -7.32
N ARG A 70 2.48 -5.78 -8.31
CA ARG A 70 2.62 -6.10 -9.73
C ARG A 70 3.32 -4.93 -10.39
N ILE A 71 4.35 -5.22 -11.18
CA ILE A 71 5.18 -4.20 -11.84
C ILE A 71 5.45 -4.67 -13.25
N ARG A 72 5.07 -3.86 -14.24
CA ARG A 72 5.37 -4.12 -15.64
C ARG A 72 6.86 -3.93 -15.89
N ASN A 73 7.47 -4.83 -16.66
CA ASN A 73 8.91 -4.83 -16.95
C ASN A 73 9.77 -4.83 -15.67
N PHE A 74 9.36 -5.61 -14.67
CA PHE A 74 10.07 -5.75 -13.42
C PHE A 74 11.50 -6.25 -13.63
N GLN A 75 12.45 -5.51 -13.06
CA GLN A 75 13.88 -5.79 -13.08
C GLN A 75 14.41 -5.63 -11.65
N GLY A 76 14.14 -6.63 -10.82
CA GLY A 76 14.39 -6.52 -9.39
C GLY A 76 14.68 -7.86 -8.72
N LEU A 77 14.53 -7.88 -7.40
CA LEU A 77 14.73 -9.03 -6.55
C LEU A 77 13.41 -9.46 -5.88
N PRO A 78 13.18 -10.78 -5.68
CA PRO A 78 14.06 -11.89 -6.09
C PRO A 78 14.16 -12.00 -7.62
N SER A 79 15.31 -12.46 -8.12
CA SER A 79 15.58 -12.58 -9.56
C SER A 79 14.67 -13.60 -10.25
N THR A 80 14.02 -14.46 -9.46
CA THR A 80 13.02 -15.44 -9.93
C THR A 80 11.64 -14.83 -10.17
N SER A 81 11.37 -13.62 -9.69
CA SER A 81 10.09 -12.96 -9.92
C SER A 81 9.90 -12.71 -11.43
N PRO A 82 8.72 -12.99 -11.99
CA PRO A 82 8.42 -12.70 -13.38
C PRO A 82 8.60 -11.21 -13.71
N SER A 83 9.02 -10.89 -14.94
CA SER A 83 9.15 -9.51 -15.40
C SER A 83 7.79 -8.83 -15.63
N SER A 84 6.70 -9.59 -15.68
CA SER A 84 5.33 -9.08 -15.85
C SER A 84 4.33 -10.06 -15.21
N SER A 85 3.07 -9.64 -15.09
CA SER A 85 1.96 -10.41 -14.53
C SER A 85 0.81 -10.50 -15.53
N PRO A 86 0.02 -11.61 -15.54
CA PRO A 86 -1.22 -11.72 -16.32
C PRO A 86 -2.23 -10.58 -16.08
N TYR A 87 -2.17 -9.95 -14.90
CA TYR A 87 -2.93 -8.74 -14.57
C TYR A 87 -2.87 -7.67 -15.67
N PHE A 88 -1.70 -7.49 -16.28
CA PHE A 88 -1.47 -6.48 -17.32
C PHE A 88 -2.00 -6.85 -18.70
N GLU A 89 -2.50 -8.08 -18.87
CA GLU A 89 -3.16 -8.56 -20.08
C GLU A 89 -4.66 -8.26 -20.06
N ASP A 90 -5.24 -7.99 -18.88
CA ASP A 90 -6.62 -7.52 -18.76
C ASP A 90 -6.79 -6.15 -19.45
N PRO A 91 -7.82 -5.96 -20.29
CA PRO A 91 -8.07 -4.69 -20.97
C PRO A 91 -8.17 -3.46 -20.04
N HIS A 92 -8.64 -3.63 -18.80
CA HIS A 92 -8.73 -2.56 -17.81
C HIS A 92 -7.35 -2.11 -17.30
N HIS A 93 -6.37 -3.01 -17.33
CA HIS A 93 -5.03 -2.81 -16.79
C HIS A 93 -3.93 -2.76 -17.86
N ALA A 94 -4.30 -2.85 -19.14
CA ALA A 94 -3.38 -2.84 -20.27
C ALA A 94 -2.46 -1.61 -20.33
N LYS A 95 -2.84 -0.49 -19.71
CA LYS A 95 -2.03 0.74 -19.65
C LYS A 95 -1.25 0.88 -18.35
N ASP A 96 -1.64 0.16 -17.31
CA ASP A 96 -1.04 0.29 -15.99
C ASP A 96 0.42 -0.16 -16.03
N GLN A 97 1.24 0.53 -15.23
CA GLN A 97 2.65 0.20 -15.07
C GLN A 97 2.89 -0.59 -13.78
N TYR A 98 2.04 -0.42 -12.79
CA TYR A 98 2.10 -1.16 -11.54
C TYR A 98 0.75 -1.19 -10.82
N SER A 99 0.63 -2.11 -9.86
CA SER A 99 -0.49 -2.26 -8.92
C SER A 99 0.07 -2.60 -7.53
N LEU A 100 -0.53 -2.00 -6.49
CA LEU A 100 -0.45 -2.43 -5.10
C LEU A 100 -1.84 -2.85 -4.65
N ALA A 101 -2.07 -4.15 -4.62
CA ALA A 101 -3.32 -4.72 -4.15
C ALA A 101 -3.18 -5.17 -2.70
N LEU A 102 -4.19 -4.87 -1.88
CA LEU A 102 -4.21 -5.15 -0.45
C LEU A 102 -5.51 -5.86 -0.05
N SER A 103 -5.41 -6.75 0.93
CA SER A 103 -6.53 -7.34 1.65
C SER A 103 -6.24 -7.20 3.13
N PHE A 104 -7.16 -6.63 3.89
CA PHE A 104 -6.93 -6.38 5.31
C PHE A 104 -8.19 -6.58 6.15
N VAL A 105 -7.96 -6.96 7.40
CA VAL A 105 -8.99 -7.14 8.42
C VAL A 105 -8.61 -6.30 9.64
N PRO A 106 -9.33 -5.20 9.94
CA PRO A 106 -9.10 -4.41 11.14
C PRO A 106 -9.32 -5.24 12.42
N LYS A 107 -8.53 -4.98 13.45
CA LYS A 107 -8.64 -5.55 14.81
C LYS A 107 -9.46 -4.67 15.77
N HIS A 108 -9.74 -3.46 15.34
CA HIS A 108 -10.62 -2.48 15.94
C HIS A 108 -11.17 -1.61 14.82
N ASP A 109 -12.22 -0.84 15.13
CA ASP A 109 -12.79 0.11 14.18
C ASP A 109 -11.75 1.19 13.84
N ILE A 110 -11.52 1.43 12.54
CA ILE A 110 -10.61 2.47 12.04
C ILE A 110 -11.45 3.56 11.35
N PRO A 111 -11.61 4.75 11.95
CA PRO A 111 -12.28 5.86 11.31
C PRO A 111 -11.56 6.29 10.02
N SER A 112 -12.30 6.60 8.96
CA SER A 112 -11.66 6.90 7.66
C SER A 112 -11.33 8.37 7.42
N LEU A 113 -11.77 9.28 8.31
CA LEU A 113 -11.55 10.73 8.16
C LEU A 113 -10.08 11.07 7.93
N TYR A 114 -9.19 10.52 8.76
CA TYR A 114 -7.75 10.78 8.71
C TYR A 114 -6.95 9.62 8.11
N ALA A 115 -7.62 8.57 7.64
CA ALA A 115 -7.00 7.45 6.95
C ALA A 115 -6.53 7.88 5.56
N VAL A 116 -5.21 7.87 5.35
CA VAL A 116 -4.56 8.32 4.11
C VAL A 116 -3.79 7.21 3.42
N TRP A 117 -3.71 7.32 2.11
CA TRP A 117 -2.84 6.53 1.25
C TRP A 117 -1.88 7.44 0.51
N GLY A 118 -0.60 7.07 0.43
CA GLY A 118 0.35 7.83 -0.38
C GLY A 118 1.79 7.53 -0.04
N ASN A 119 2.65 8.53 -0.24
CA ASN A 119 4.10 8.41 -0.09
C ASN A 119 4.62 9.39 0.94
N ASP A 120 5.64 8.99 1.70
CA ASP A 120 6.35 9.88 2.61
C ASP A 120 7.83 9.50 2.74
N PHE A 121 8.60 10.45 3.22
CA PHE A 121 10.04 10.34 3.39
C PHE A 121 10.41 10.72 4.82
N ASP A 122 11.42 10.08 5.37
CA ASP A 122 11.99 10.34 6.70
C ASP A 122 13.17 11.33 6.63
N HIS A 123 13.35 11.99 5.48
CA HIS A 123 14.41 12.97 5.26
C HIS A 123 13.99 13.99 4.18
N PRO A 124 14.57 15.20 4.19
CA PRO A 124 14.22 16.23 3.23
C PRO A 124 14.61 15.84 1.79
N VAL A 125 13.74 16.11 0.83
CA VAL A 125 13.99 15.87 -0.62
C VAL A 125 14.02 17.15 -1.45
N ARG A 126 13.82 18.32 -0.83
CA ARG A 126 13.70 19.63 -1.48
C ARG A 126 14.85 20.00 -2.42
N ASP A 127 16.06 19.52 -2.14
CA ASP A 127 17.25 19.79 -2.96
C ASP A 127 17.34 18.87 -4.20
N ARG A 128 16.42 17.91 -4.32
CA ARG A 128 16.34 16.92 -5.42
C ARG A 128 15.05 17.02 -6.22
N LEU A 129 14.17 17.97 -5.90
CA LEU A 129 12.93 18.14 -6.65
C LEU A 129 13.22 18.59 -8.09
N PRO A 130 12.59 17.98 -9.10
CA PRO A 130 12.72 18.42 -10.48
C PRO A 130 12.29 19.89 -10.63
N PRO A 131 12.98 20.69 -11.47
CA PRO A 131 12.49 22.01 -11.86
C PRO A 131 11.05 21.91 -12.39
N GLY A 132 10.17 22.81 -11.93
CA GLY A 132 8.75 22.79 -12.28
C GLY A 132 7.90 21.78 -11.48
N PHE A 133 8.42 21.22 -10.37
CA PHE A 133 7.67 20.30 -9.49
C PHE A 133 6.26 20.80 -9.15
N ASN A 134 6.11 22.07 -8.74
CA ASN A 134 4.81 22.62 -8.36
C ASN A 134 3.82 22.62 -9.52
N THR A 135 4.28 22.87 -10.74
CA THR A 135 3.44 22.81 -11.96
C THR A 135 3.07 21.37 -12.30
N ALA A 136 4.02 20.44 -12.23
CA ALA A 136 3.76 19.01 -12.41
C ALA A 136 2.75 18.49 -11.37
N PHE A 137 2.89 18.90 -10.11
CA PHE A 137 1.94 18.55 -9.05
C PHE A 137 0.55 19.13 -9.29
N LYS A 138 0.45 20.36 -9.80
CA LYS A 138 -0.84 20.93 -10.24
C LYS A 138 -1.49 20.07 -11.33
N ILE A 139 -0.75 19.63 -12.34
CA ILE A 139 -1.26 18.72 -13.37
C ILE A 139 -1.75 17.40 -12.75
N VAL A 140 -1.01 16.84 -11.78
CA VAL A 140 -1.45 15.63 -11.06
C VAL A 140 -2.79 15.88 -10.38
N LYS A 141 -2.96 17.00 -9.66
CA LYS A 141 -4.22 17.32 -8.98
C LYS A 141 -5.39 17.54 -9.95
N ASP A 142 -5.14 18.28 -11.03
CA ASP A 142 -6.19 18.66 -11.97
C ASP A 142 -6.65 17.49 -12.85
N PHE A 143 -5.75 16.56 -13.20
CA PHE A 143 -6.03 15.52 -14.20
C PHE A 143 -5.99 14.08 -13.68
N ILE A 144 -5.34 13.82 -12.54
CA ILE A 144 -5.11 12.44 -12.04
C ILE A 144 -5.87 12.20 -10.74
N ASP A 145 -5.58 12.98 -9.71
CA ASP A 145 -6.20 12.81 -8.39
C ASP A 145 -6.33 14.16 -7.65
N PRO A 146 -7.54 14.75 -7.62
CA PRO A 146 -7.77 16.02 -6.93
C PRO A 146 -7.71 15.89 -5.40
N GLY A 147 -7.76 14.67 -4.86
CA GLY A 147 -7.64 14.38 -3.44
C GLY A 147 -6.21 14.45 -2.92
N LEU A 148 -5.21 14.49 -3.82
CA LEU A 148 -3.81 14.57 -3.42
C LEU A 148 -3.46 15.93 -2.82
N SER A 149 -2.73 15.85 -1.72
CA SER A 149 -2.06 16.97 -1.05
C SER A 149 -0.61 16.57 -0.79
N CYS A 150 0.27 17.55 -0.78
CA CYS A 150 1.71 17.32 -0.68
C CYS A 150 2.36 18.47 0.07
N ASP A 151 3.36 18.14 0.88
CA ASP A 151 4.41 19.07 1.28
C ASP A 151 5.76 18.45 0.91
N ALA A 152 6.28 18.83 -0.24
CA ALA A 152 7.55 18.33 -0.75
C ALA A 152 8.77 19.05 -0.16
N TYR A 153 8.55 20.16 0.56
CA TYR A 153 9.60 21.02 1.09
C TYR A 153 9.83 20.87 2.60
N ALA A 154 8.97 20.10 3.28
CA ALA A 154 9.14 19.70 4.67
C ALA A 154 10.44 18.90 4.90
N ASP A 155 10.87 18.84 6.16
CA ASP A 155 12.00 17.97 6.55
C ASP A 155 11.62 16.48 6.53
N GLU A 156 10.33 16.17 6.68
CA GLU A 156 9.72 14.87 6.40
C GLU A 156 8.65 15.05 5.30
N PRO A 157 9.07 15.07 4.02
CA PRO A 157 8.17 15.28 2.89
C PRO A 157 7.09 14.21 2.79
N TRP A 158 5.93 14.62 2.30
CA TRP A 158 4.81 13.70 2.10
C TRP A 158 3.92 14.07 0.92
N LEU A 159 3.24 13.07 0.38
CA LEU A 159 2.24 13.14 -0.67
C LEU A 159 1.12 12.16 -0.32
N TYR A 160 -0.04 12.66 0.11
CA TYR A 160 -1.16 11.83 0.56
C TYR A 160 -2.46 12.20 -0.13
N GLY A 161 -3.30 11.19 -0.34
CA GLY A 161 -4.73 11.37 -0.57
C GLY A 161 -5.55 10.63 0.50
N PRO A 162 -6.83 10.98 0.70
CA PRO A 162 -7.71 10.16 1.52
C PRO A 162 -7.78 8.73 0.95
N ALA A 163 -7.57 7.71 1.78
CA ALA A 163 -7.38 6.33 1.31
C ALA A 163 -8.53 5.83 0.41
N LEU A 164 -9.77 6.07 0.83
CA LEU A 164 -10.99 5.71 0.09
C LEU A 164 -11.16 6.45 -1.25
N SER A 165 -10.46 7.57 -1.44
CA SER A 165 -10.40 8.30 -2.72
C SER A 165 -9.21 7.90 -3.58
N SER A 166 -8.15 7.36 -2.99
CA SER A 166 -6.92 7.00 -3.72
C SER A 166 -6.99 5.61 -4.36
N TRP A 167 -7.59 4.62 -3.69
CA TRP A 167 -7.69 3.27 -4.27
C TRP A 167 -8.61 3.26 -5.50
N PHE A 168 -8.24 2.53 -6.55
CA PHE A 168 -9.02 2.46 -7.79
C PHE A 168 -10.06 1.34 -7.78
N ALA A 169 -9.92 0.39 -6.86
CA ALA A 169 -10.94 -0.59 -6.51
C ALA A 169 -11.07 -0.72 -4.98
N LEU A 170 -12.27 -0.98 -4.48
CA LEU A 170 -12.55 -1.29 -3.09
C LEU A 170 -13.68 -2.31 -3.02
N VAL A 171 -13.41 -3.43 -2.37
CA VAL A 171 -14.37 -4.49 -2.07
C VAL A 171 -14.58 -4.54 -0.57
N VAL A 172 -15.83 -4.44 -0.15
CA VAL A 172 -16.24 -4.64 1.25
C VAL A 172 -16.73 -6.08 1.37
N GLY A 173 -16.03 -6.91 2.14
CA GLY A 173 -16.35 -8.33 2.31
C GLY A 173 -17.03 -8.65 3.64
N ASP A 174 -17.01 -9.93 3.98
CA ASP A 174 -17.55 -10.46 5.23
C ASP A 174 -16.68 -10.16 6.46
N LYS A 175 -17.26 -10.38 7.65
CA LYS A 175 -16.49 -10.43 8.89
C LYS A 175 -15.72 -11.74 9.00
N ILE A 176 -14.43 -11.64 9.26
CA ILE A 176 -13.47 -12.72 9.42
C ILE A 176 -13.15 -12.86 10.90
N GLY A 177 -13.25 -14.08 11.42
CA GLY A 177 -12.83 -14.39 12.79
C GLY A 177 -11.36 -14.06 13.05
N GLN A 178 -11.01 -13.81 14.30
CA GLN A 178 -9.68 -13.36 14.71
C GLN A 178 -8.53 -14.27 14.23
N ASP A 179 -8.76 -15.58 14.23
CA ASP A 179 -7.76 -16.58 13.84
C ASP A 179 -8.05 -17.23 12.47
N ALA A 180 -9.12 -16.80 11.79
CA ALA A 180 -9.48 -17.32 10.49
C ALA A 180 -8.59 -16.70 9.40
N ASP A 181 -8.17 -17.51 8.44
CA ASP A 181 -7.51 -16.98 7.23
C ASP A 181 -8.53 -16.21 6.37
N PHE A 182 -8.01 -15.33 5.51
CA PHE A 182 -8.81 -14.50 4.61
C PHE A 182 -8.17 -14.46 3.22
N PRO A 183 -8.94 -14.23 2.14
CA PRO A 183 -8.40 -14.26 0.79
C PRO A 183 -7.29 -13.21 0.58
N ALA A 184 -6.32 -13.56 -0.26
CA ALA A 184 -5.39 -12.61 -0.84
C ALA A 184 -6.13 -11.64 -1.78
N PRO A 185 -5.50 -10.50 -2.16
CA PRO A 185 -6.06 -9.64 -3.20
C PRO A 185 -6.33 -10.44 -4.49
N ARG A 186 -7.42 -10.13 -5.18
CA ARG A 186 -7.83 -10.88 -6.39
C ARG A 186 -6.80 -10.77 -7.50
N GLU A 187 -6.63 -11.85 -8.26
CA GLU A 187 -5.60 -11.99 -9.29
C GLU A 187 -6.15 -12.37 -10.66
N ASP A 188 -7.13 -13.27 -10.65
CA ASP A 188 -7.71 -13.97 -11.80
C ASP A 188 -8.74 -13.12 -12.55
N ALA A 189 -9.30 -12.10 -11.89
CA ALA A 189 -10.05 -11.02 -12.50
C ALA A 189 -9.61 -9.67 -11.91
N ALA A 190 -9.64 -8.63 -12.73
CA ALA A 190 -9.50 -7.25 -12.28
C ALA A 190 -10.41 -7.00 -11.07
N MET A 191 -9.85 -6.45 -9.99
CA MET A 191 -10.66 -6.15 -8.80
C MET A 191 -11.67 -5.05 -9.16
N GLU A 192 -12.96 -5.36 -9.00
CA GLU A 192 -14.03 -4.40 -9.26
C GLU A 192 -14.54 -3.74 -7.97
N GLU A 193 -15.07 -2.54 -8.10
CA GLU A 193 -15.75 -1.84 -7.01
C GLU A 193 -16.99 -2.64 -6.56
N GLY A 194 -17.13 -2.92 -5.26
CA GLY A 194 -18.30 -3.65 -4.83
C GLY A 194 -18.32 -4.07 -3.38
N GLY A 195 -19.34 -4.86 -3.05
CA GLY A 195 -19.48 -5.55 -1.78
C GLY A 195 -19.74 -7.03 -2.03
N GLU A 196 -19.36 -7.85 -1.07
CA GLU A 196 -19.56 -9.30 -1.10
C GLU A 196 -20.07 -9.80 0.25
N GLY A 197 -20.91 -10.83 0.21
CA GLY A 197 -21.59 -11.33 1.40
C GLY A 197 -22.30 -10.19 2.14
N SER A 198 -22.09 -10.12 3.45
CA SER A 198 -22.61 -9.05 4.31
C SER A 198 -22.07 -7.65 3.97
N GLY A 199 -20.95 -7.55 3.24
CA GLY A 199 -20.40 -6.28 2.82
C GLY A 199 -21.26 -5.53 1.80
N SER A 200 -22.07 -6.24 0.99
CA SER A 200 -23.04 -5.63 0.08
C SER A 200 -24.08 -4.79 0.82
N GLU A 201 -24.60 -5.32 1.93
CA GLU A 201 -25.59 -4.63 2.78
C GLU A 201 -24.99 -3.40 3.44
N VAL A 202 -23.73 -3.49 3.91
CA VAL A 202 -23.00 -2.35 4.47
C VAL A 202 -22.89 -1.22 3.45
N ARG A 203 -22.50 -1.54 2.22
CA ARG A 203 -22.41 -0.52 1.15
C ARG A 203 -23.74 0.12 0.83
N GLN A 204 -24.81 -0.67 0.77
CA GLN A 204 -26.15 -0.19 0.53
C GLN A 204 -26.61 0.74 1.65
N HIS A 205 -26.40 0.35 2.90
CA HIS A 205 -26.76 1.14 4.08
C HIS A 205 -26.01 2.48 4.13
N LEU A 206 -24.72 2.48 3.78
CA LEU A 206 -23.90 3.70 3.71
C LEU A 206 -24.13 4.52 2.44
N GLY A 207 -24.96 4.04 1.50
CA GLY A 207 -25.21 4.72 0.23
C GLY A 207 -23.96 4.88 -0.64
N LEU A 208 -23.03 3.91 -0.58
CA LEU A 208 -21.78 4.02 -1.33
C LEU A 208 -22.03 3.94 -2.84
N PRO A 209 -21.38 4.78 -3.65
CA PRO A 209 -21.54 4.70 -5.10
C PRO A 209 -21.11 3.34 -5.67
N GLU A 210 -21.81 2.88 -6.70
CA GLU A 210 -21.60 1.55 -7.31
C GLU A 210 -20.29 1.42 -8.12
N ASN A 211 -19.71 2.53 -8.59
CA ASN A 211 -18.49 2.47 -9.41
C ASN A 211 -17.34 3.27 -8.82
N ASN A 212 -16.12 2.86 -9.17
CA ASN A 212 -14.89 3.43 -8.62
C ASN A 212 -14.79 4.94 -8.78
N LYS A 213 -15.14 5.49 -9.96
CA LYS A 213 -14.99 6.92 -10.25
C LYS A 213 -15.90 7.75 -9.35
N LYS A 214 -17.15 7.31 -9.17
CA LYS A 214 -18.10 7.97 -8.27
C LYS A 214 -17.69 7.78 -6.80
N ARG A 215 -17.22 6.60 -6.40
CA ARG A 215 -16.74 6.34 -5.03
C ARG A 215 -15.56 7.23 -4.66
N ARG A 216 -14.56 7.29 -5.53
CA ARG A 216 -13.38 8.14 -5.33
C ARG A 216 -13.77 9.61 -5.19
N LYS A 217 -14.66 10.12 -6.06
CA LYS A 217 -15.20 11.48 -5.97
C LYS A 217 -16.00 11.72 -4.68
N HIS A 218 -16.81 10.75 -4.26
CA HIS A 218 -17.60 10.82 -3.04
C HIS A 218 -16.72 11.04 -1.81
N PHE A 219 -15.62 10.29 -1.70
CA PHE A 219 -14.68 10.38 -0.57
C PHE A 219 -13.67 11.54 -0.63
N LEU A 220 -13.76 12.44 -1.62
CA LEU A 220 -13.07 13.74 -1.54
C LEU A 220 -13.64 14.61 -0.41
N SER A 221 -14.93 14.44 -0.09
CA SER A 221 -15.59 15.15 1.02
C SER A 221 -15.13 14.61 2.38
N ALA A 222 -14.81 15.50 3.32
CA ALA A 222 -14.53 15.12 4.71
C ALA A 222 -15.76 14.51 5.40
N ALA A 223 -16.95 15.09 5.20
CA ALA A 223 -18.19 14.60 5.80
C ALA A 223 -18.54 13.16 5.38
N HIS A 224 -18.26 12.78 4.13
CA HIS A 224 -18.45 11.40 3.69
C HIS A 224 -17.44 10.43 4.30
N ARG A 225 -16.21 10.90 4.57
CA ARG A 225 -15.19 10.10 5.26
C ARG A 225 -15.50 9.96 6.76
N GLU A 226 -16.03 11.00 7.40
CA GLU A 226 -16.56 10.91 8.76
C GLU A 226 -17.64 9.84 8.90
N GLY A 227 -18.50 9.69 7.88
CA GLY A 227 -19.54 8.67 7.84
C GLY A 227 -19.06 7.24 7.55
N PHE A 228 -17.77 7.01 7.28
CA PHE A 228 -17.23 5.69 6.97
C PHE A 228 -16.17 5.25 7.98
N THR A 229 -16.34 4.03 8.48
CA THR A 229 -15.39 3.36 9.39
C THR A 229 -15.05 2.00 8.81
N PHE A 230 -13.76 1.64 8.80
CA PHE A 230 -13.36 0.26 8.56
C PHE A 230 -13.67 -0.56 9.80
N GLU A 231 -14.68 -1.42 9.71
CA GLU A 231 -15.23 -2.14 10.85
C GLU A 231 -14.27 -3.23 11.36
N ASN A 232 -14.21 -3.37 12.67
CA ASN A 232 -13.51 -4.46 13.33
C ASN A 232 -13.97 -5.82 12.78
N GLY A 233 -12.98 -6.63 12.40
CA GLY A 233 -13.16 -7.97 11.88
C GLY A 233 -13.62 -8.00 10.43
N ARG A 234 -13.92 -6.89 9.76
CA ARG A 234 -14.39 -6.93 8.36
C ARG A 234 -13.24 -7.00 7.37
N LEU A 235 -13.37 -7.87 6.38
CA LEU A 235 -12.46 -7.90 5.24
C LEU A 235 -12.70 -6.71 4.32
N TYR A 236 -11.62 -6.00 4.02
CA TYR A 236 -11.56 -5.02 2.95
C TYR A 236 -10.48 -5.44 1.96
N GLN A 237 -10.79 -5.37 0.67
CA GLN A 237 -9.79 -5.52 -0.39
C GLN A 237 -9.76 -4.23 -1.21
N ALA A 238 -8.57 -3.78 -1.58
CA ALA A 238 -8.40 -2.58 -2.39
C ALA A 238 -7.24 -2.75 -3.37
N ASP A 239 -7.26 -2.00 -4.45
CA ASP A 239 -6.19 -1.98 -5.44
C ASP A 239 -5.81 -0.54 -5.80
N PHE A 240 -4.51 -0.25 -5.77
CA PHE A 240 -3.93 1.00 -6.20
C PHE A 240 -3.05 0.76 -7.42
N TYR A 241 -3.56 1.06 -8.61
CA TYR A 241 -2.86 0.88 -9.88
C TYR A 241 -2.88 2.17 -10.69
N ASN A 242 -1.82 2.44 -11.43
CA ASN A 242 -1.83 3.56 -12.37
C ASN A 242 -0.75 3.43 -13.46
N PRO A 243 -0.90 4.18 -14.58
CA PRO A 243 0.04 4.14 -15.69
C PRO A 243 1.25 5.08 -15.51
N TYR A 244 1.41 5.74 -14.35
CA TYR A 244 2.26 6.93 -14.25
C TYR A 244 3.70 6.64 -13.78
N LEU A 245 3.95 5.56 -13.05
CA LEU A 245 5.32 5.20 -12.62
C LEU A 245 5.83 3.97 -13.37
N ASP A 246 6.79 4.19 -14.27
CA ASP A 246 7.50 3.12 -14.98
C ASP A 246 8.81 2.81 -14.25
N PHE A 247 8.77 1.78 -13.40
CA PHE A 247 9.92 1.32 -12.63
C PHE A 247 11.01 0.71 -13.51
N GLY A 248 10.67 0.10 -14.65
CA GLY A 248 11.64 -0.52 -15.54
C GLY A 248 12.51 0.50 -16.28
N ASN A 249 11.97 1.70 -16.55
CA ASN A 249 12.68 2.78 -17.23
C ASN A 249 12.97 3.99 -16.34
N PHE A 250 12.70 3.89 -15.03
CA PHE A 250 12.80 4.98 -14.05
C PHE A 250 12.18 6.28 -14.56
N SER A 251 10.92 6.21 -15.00
CA SER A 251 10.24 7.34 -15.64
C SER A 251 8.89 7.63 -14.99
N LEU A 252 8.65 8.91 -14.70
CA LEU A 252 7.33 9.43 -14.35
C LEU A 252 6.63 9.87 -15.64
N LYS A 253 5.56 9.17 -16.00
CA LYS A 253 4.72 9.43 -17.17
C LYS A 253 3.54 10.28 -16.71
N LEU A 254 3.45 11.54 -17.13
CA LEU A 254 2.31 12.42 -16.84
C LEU A 254 1.56 12.76 -18.13
N PRO A 255 0.31 13.25 -18.05
CA PRO A 255 -0.39 13.76 -19.22
C PRO A 255 0.46 14.80 -19.97
N GLY A 256 0.85 14.46 -21.20
CA GLY A 256 1.59 15.35 -22.10
C GLY A 256 3.11 15.27 -22.04
N PHE A 257 3.73 14.63 -21.04
CA PHE A 257 5.19 14.50 -20.96
C PHE A 257 5.66 13.29 -20.15
N SER A 258 6.94 12.92 -20.31
CA SER A 258 7.60 11.88 -19.54
C SER A 258 8.91 12.41 -18.96
N LEU A 259 9.13 12.18 -17.68
CA LEU A 259 10.31 12.64 -16.94
C LEU A 259 11.13 11.44 -16.48
N LYS A 260 12.41 11.38 -16.84
CA LYS A 260 13.37 10.42 -16.26
C LYS A 260 13.66 10.82 -14.82
N VAL A 261 13.22 10.02 -13.86
CA VAL A 261 13.34 10.33 -12.43
C VAL A 261 14.66 9.88 -11.82
N ILE A 262 15.38 8.94 -12.45
CA ILE A 262 16.64 8.38 -11.89
C ILE A 262 17.68 9.44 -11.53
N LYS A 263 17.73 10.56 -12.26
CA LYS A 263 18.66 11.68 -12.03
C LYS A 263 18.41 12.43 -10.72
N TYR A 264 17.21 12.28 -10.17
CA TYR A 264 16.76 12.94 -8.93
C TYR A 264 16.78 11.97 -7.74
N ILE A 265 17.17 10.72 -7.95
CA ILE A 265 17.28 9.70 -6.92
C ILE A 265 18.74 9.59 -6.49
N ASP A 266 19.01 9.63 -5.18
CA ASP A 266 20.33 9.43 -4.60
C ASP A 266 20.32 8.36 -3.49
N GLU A 267 21.45 8.18 -2.82
CA GLU A 267 21.62 7.21 -1.70
C GLU A 267 20.70 7.45 -0.50
N LYS A 268 19.98 8.57 -0.44
CA LYS A 268 18.99 8.85 0.62
C LYS A 268 17.58 8.64 0.09
N SER A 269 17.30 9.11 -1.13
CA SER A 269 15.96 9.09 -1.73
C SER A 269 15.66 7.85 -2.59
N HIS A 270 16.49 6.80 -2.53
CA HIS A 270 16.34 5.55 -3.29
C HIS A 270 15.23 4.62 -2.81
N CYS A 271 14.44 5.03 -1.81
CA CYS A 271 13.29 4.28 -1.31
C CYS A 271 11.99 5.05 -1.56
N LEU A 272 11.17 4.56 -2.48
CA LEU A 272 9.79 5.01 -2.62
C LEU A 272 8.89 4.21 -1.67
N ARG A 273 8.43 4.86 -0.62
CA ARG A 273 7.58 4.25 0.42
C ARG A 273 6.11 4.53 0.15
N TYR A 274 5.26 3.51 0.13
CA TYR A 274 3.81 3.63 0.17
C TYR A 274 3.30 3.33 1.57
N VAL A 275 2.43 4.20 2.09
CA VAL A 275 1.88 4.07 3.44
C VAL A 275 0.36 4.15 3.44
N PHE A 276 -0.26 3.26 4.21
CA PHE A 276 -1.62 3.42 4.71
C PHE A 276 -1.52 3.73 6.21
N LYS A 277 -1.99 4.91 6.62
CA LYS A 277 -1.89 5.35 8.02
C LYS A 277 -3.01 6.29 8.41
N ASP A 278 -3.13 6.53 9.70
CA ASP A 278 -3.83 7.69 10.21
C ASP A 278 -2.88 8.89 10.26
N ARG A 279 -3.23 9.96 9.54
CA ARG A 279 -2.36 11.13 9.44
C ARG A 279 -2.33 12.01 10.69
N GLU A 280 -3.33 11.92 11.56
CA GLU A 280 -3.45 12.78 12.75
C GLU A 280 -2.64 12.19 13.91
N SER A 281 -2.82 10.90 14.16
CA SER A 281 -2.09 10.16 15.20
C SER A 281 -0.70 9.68 14.74
N GLY A 282 -0.48 9.54 13.42
CA GLY A 282 0.73 8.97 12.85
C GLY A 282 0.78 7.44 12.87
N GLU A 283 -0.27 6.77 13.34
CA GLU A 283 -0.33 5.32 13.46
C GLU A 283 -0.36 4.64 12.09
N VAL A 284 0.62 3.76 11.85
CA VAL A 284 0.81 3.08 10.57
C VAL A 284 0.01 1.77 10.53
N TYR A 285 -0.79 1.63 9.47
CA TYR A 285 -1.56 0.43 9.21
C TYR A 285 -0.83 -0.53 8.27
N MET A 286 -0.18 0.00 7.24
CA MET A 286 0.62 -0.76 6.27
C MET A 286 1.73 0.12 5.69
N ASN A 287 2.85 -0.52 5.35
CA ASN A 287 3.99 0.10 4.68
C ASN A 287 4.54 -0.84 3.59
N VAL A 288 4.74 -0.34 2.38
CA VAL A 288 5.37 -1.05 1.26
C VAL A 288 6.51 -0.20 0.70
N ASN A 289 7.74 -0.72 0.76
CA ASN A 289 8.94 -0.03 0.30
C ASN A 289 9.39 -0.58 -1.05
N PHE A 290 9.64 0.33 -1.99
CA PHE A 290 10.25 0.10 -3.29
C PHE A 290 11.66 0.69 -3.23
N GLU A 291 12.65 -0.14 -2.95
CA GLU A 291 14.02 0.28 -2.68
C GLU A 291 14.93 -0.06 -3.87
N LEU A 292 15.69 0.93 -4.35
CA LEU A 292 16.65 0.73 -5.42
C LEU A 292 18.02 0.39 -4.84
N LEU A 293 18.36 -0.90 -4.84
CA LEU A 293 19.67 -1.36 -4.40
C LEU A 293 20.74 -0.96 -5.39
N MET A 294 21.91 -0.56 -4.89
CA MET A 294 23.06 -0.15 -5.70
C MET A 294 24.36 -0.87 -5.29
N GLY A 295 25.24 -1.08 -6.27
CA GLY A 295 26.62 -1.52 -6.05
C GLY A 295 26.71 -2.77 -5.16
N LYS A 296 27.38 -2.64 -4.02
CA LYS A 296 27.58 -3.75 -3.07
C LYS A 296 26.27 -4.32 -2.53
N GLU A 297 25.21 -3.51 -2.39
CA GLU A 297 23.92 -3.99 -1.89
C GLU A 297 23.30 -5.01 -2.85
N VAL A 298 23.44 -4.77 -4.16
CA VAL A 298 23.01 -5.71 -5.20
C VAL A 298 23.81 -7.00 -5.11
N ASP A 299 25.14 -6.90 -5.00
CA ASP A 299 26.02 -8.07 -4.89
C ASP A 299 25.69 -8.92 -3.65
N ASP A 300 25.52 -8.28 -2.49
CA ASP A 300 25.18 -8.93 -1.23
C ASP A 300 23.77 -9.56 -1.27
N ALA A 301 22.81 -8.92 -1.93
CA ALA A 301 21.46 -9.46 -2.09
C ALA A 301 21.44 -10.68 -3.05
N LEU A 302 22.17 -10.60 -4.17
CA LEU A 302 22.33 -11.72 -5.11
C LEU A 302 23.09 -12.90 -4.49
N ALA A 303 24.10 -12.64 -3.66
CA ALA A 303 24.81 -13.68 -2.92
C ALA A 303 23.89 -14.40 -1.93
N ARG A 304 23.05 -13.64 -1.20
CA ARG A 304 22.04 -14.19 -0.30
C ARG A 304 21.03 -15.08 -1.03
N GLU A 305 20.49 -14.62 -2.16
CA GLU A 305 19.56 -15.40 -3.00
C GLU A 305 20.20 -16.74 -3.45
N LYS A 306 21.43 -16.70 -3.96
CA LYS A 306 22.17 -17.91 -4.38
C LYS A 306 22.39 -18.88 -3.22
N SER A 307 22.71 -18.38 -2.02
CA SER A 307 22.91 -19.22 -0.84
C SER A 307 21.59 -19.86 -0.35
N GLY A 308 20.49 -19.12 -0.41
CA GLY A 308 19.15 -19.59 -0.08
C GLY A 308 18.69 -20.70 -1.02
N MET A 309 18.88 -20.51 -2.34
CA MET A 309 18.57 -21.52 -3.37
C MET A 309 19.35 -22.81 -3.19
N ARG A 310 20.65 -22.73 -2.86
CA ARG A 310 21.46 -23.93 -2.57
C ARG A 310 20.95 -24.68 -1.36
N THR A 311 20.54 -23.96 -0.32
CA THR A 311 20.02 -24.56 0.92
C THR A 311 18.67 -25.25 0.70
N SER A 312 17.76 -24.63 -0.07
CA SER A 312 16.47 -25.24 -0.42
C SER A 312 16.60 -26.42 -1.37
N GLN A 313 17.54 -26.39 -2.33
CA GLN A 313 17.84 -27.54 -3.20
C GLN A 313 18.44 -28.73 -2.44
N VAL A 314 19.37 -28.49 -1.50
CA VAL A 314 19.91 -29.55 -0.62
C VAL A 314 18.80 -30.16 0.25
N ARG A 315 17.86 -29.33 0.74
CA ARG A 315 16.73 -29.80 1.53
C ARG A 315 15.73 -30.59 0.68
N ALA A 316 15.44 -30.19 -0.56
CA ALA A 316 14.56 -30.92 -1.47
C ALA A 316 15.16 -32.27 -1.91
N GLY A 317 16.47 -32.31 -2.25
CA GLY A 317 17.17 -33.55 -2.60
C GLY A 317 17.31 -34.55 -1.44
N ALA A 318 17.20 -34.09 -0.19
CA ALA A 318 17.13 -34.98 0.98
C ALA A 318 15.73 -35.61 1.18
N VAL A 319 14.68 -35.05 0.58
CA VAL A 319 13.30 -35.57 0.66
C VAL A 319 13.01 -36.57 -0.46
N GLU A 320 13.66 -36.45 -1.63
CA GLU A 320 13.54 -37.40 -2.75
C GLU A 320 14.35 -38.70 -2.57
N GLY A 321 15.08 -38.86 -1.46
CA GLY A 321 15.94 -40.02 -1.19
C GLY A 321 15.27 -41.22 -0.51
N VAL A 322 13.93 -41.27 -0.39
CA VAL A 322 13.22 -42.42 0.20
C VAL A 322 12.29 -43.03 -0.85
N GLU A 323 12.88 -43.74 -1.81
CA GLU A 323 12.13 -44.68 -2.64
C GLU A 323 11.96 -46.03 -1.93
N GLU A 324 10.71 -46.46 -2.00
CA GLU A 324 10.08 -47.68 -1.55
C GLU A 324 10.72 -48.93 -2.17
N GLN A 325 11.32 -49.80 -1.35
CA GLN A 325 11.57 -51.19 -1.73
C GLN A 325 10.56 -52.09 -1.02
N SER A 326 9.46 -52.35 -1.71
CA SER A 326 8.58 -53.48 -1.46
C SER A 326 9.04 -54.67 -2.31
N GLN A 327 9.30 -55.82 -1.70
CA GLN A 327 9.14 -57.12 -2.35
C GLN A 327 8.86 -58.23 -1.34
N ALA A 328 7.87 -59.05 -1.68
CA ALA A 328 7.23 -60.04 -0.85
C ALA A 328 7.87 -61.43 -0.93
N GLY A 329 7.71 -62.20 0.16
CA GLY A 329 7.33 -63.62 0.10
C GLY A 329 8.42 -64.67 0.37
N ALA A 330 8.34 -65.32 1.54
CA ALA A 330 8.42 -66.79 1.68
C ALA A 330 8.09 -67.25 3.11
N MET A 331 7.06 -68.10 3.24
CA MET A 331 6.70 -68.85 4.45
C MET A 331 7.77 -69.88 4.84
N LYS A 332 7.98 -70.11 6.14
CA LYS A 332 8.26 -71.44 6.72
C LYS A 332 7.88 -71.51 8.21
N GLU A 333 7.40 -72.70 8.55
CA GLU A 333 6.63 -73.16 9.72
C GLU A 333 7.37 -73.36 11.06
N ASN A 334 6.55 -73.41 12.13
CA ASN A 334 6.62 -74.22 13.38
C ASN A 334 7.77 -73.93 14.39
N THR A 335 7.62 -73.90 15.72
CA THR A 335 6.81 -74.69 16.68
C THR A 335 6.69 -73.98 18.06
N SER A 336 5.70 -74.46 18.82
CA SER A 336 5.23 -74.35 20.22
C SER A 336 6.11 -73.97 21.44
N ASP A 337 5.36 -73.73 22.54
CA ASP A 337 5.67 -73.71 24.00
C ASP A 337 6.19 -72.38 24.60
N SER A 338 5.73 -71.88 25.76
CA SER A 338 4.95 -72.43 26.89
C SER A 338 4.43 -71.29 27.78
N ALA A 339 3.32 -71.52 28.51
CA ALA A 339 2.90 -70.73 29.69
C ALA A 339 3.61 -71.28 30.96
N PRO A 340 3.42 -70.79 32.23
CA PRO A 340 2.57 -69.71 32.77
C PRO A 340 3.17 -68.89 33.98
N LYS A 341 2.31 -68.02 34.56
CA LYS A 341 2.18 -67.59 36.01
C LYS A 341 2.90 -66.34 36.59
N ALA A 342 2.04 -65.54 37.25
CA ALA A 342 2.23 -64.47 38.26
C ALA A 342 2.83 -65.01 39.60
N PRO A 343 3.05 -64.26 40.73
CA PRO A 343 2.24 -63.12 41.28
C PRO A 343 2.96 -62.05 42.18
N GLN A 344 2.14 -61.17 42.79
CA GLN A 344 2.27 -60.33 44.03
C GLN A 344 2.18 -58.81 43.79
N GLN A 345 1.05 -58.15 44.13
CA GLN A 345 0.58 -57.68 45.45
C GLN A 345 1.45 -56.57 46.08
N HIS A 346 0.95 -55.32 46.12
CA HIS A 346 0.39 -54.74 47.34
C HIS A 346 -0.34 -53.42 47.09
N SER A 347 -1.50 -53.31 47.72
CA SER A 347 -2.45 -52.20 47.74
C SER A 347 -2.04 -51.06 48.67
N THR A 348 -2.58 -49.86 48.42
CA THR A 348 -3.35 -49.08 49.41
C THR A 348 -4.42 -48.22 48.70
N ASN A 349 -5.67 -48.71 48.71
CA ASN A 349 -6.90 -48.10 49.26
C ASN A 349 -6.89 -46.57 49.56
N VAL A 350 -7.96 -45.77 49.41
CA VAL A 350 -9.40 -46.04 49.26
C VAL A 350 -10.18 -44.71 49.05
N ASN A 351 -11.28 -44.81 48.29
CA ASN A 351 -12.52 -43.98 48.22
C ASN A 351 -12.42 -42.46 47.99
N GLY A 352 -13.24 -41.82 47.14
CA GLY A 352 -14.38 -42.29 46.35
C GLY A 352 -15.41 -41.17 46.12
N VAL A 353 -16.00 -41.19 44.92
CA VAL A 353 -17.37 -40.73 44.53
C VAL A 353 -17.60 -39.20 44.53
N ALA A 354 -17.69 -38.49 43.39
CA ALA A 354 -18.82 -38.39 42.43
C ALA A 354 -20.14 -37.94 43.13
N GLU A 355 -21.04 -37.08 42.63
CA GLU A 355 -21.26 -36.37 41.37
C GLU A 355 -22.45 -35.41 41.62
N THR A 356 -22.74 -34.53 40.65
CA THR A 356 -24.08 -33.99 40.29
C THR A 356 -24.80 -32.84 41.07
N SER A 357 -25.04 -31.77 40.28
CA SER A 357 -26.33 -31.07 40.03
C SER A 357 -26.80 -29.86 40.88
N GLN A 358 -27.12 -28.78 40.15
CA GLN A 358 -27.92 -27.58 40.52
C GLN A 358 -29.39 -27.93 40.87
N PRO A 359 -30.38 -27.01 41.13
CA PRO A 359 -30.41 -25.53 41.20
C PRO A 359 -31.27 -24.90 42.36
N GLY A 360 -31.30 -23.56 42.49
CA GLY A 360 -32.52 -22.81 42.87
C GLY A 360 -32.51 -21.86 44.10
N SER A 361 -32.86 -20.58 43.81
CA SER A 361 -33.96 -19.79 44.44
C SER A 361 -33.80 -18.97 45.76
N VAL A 362 -33.87 -17.63 45.59
CA VAL A 362 -34.71 -16.58 46.26
C VAL A 362 -34.58 -16.26 47.77
N THR A 363 -34.28 -14.98 48.08
CA THR A 363 -35.03 -13.99 48.94
C THR A 363 -34.12 -12.77 49.21
N LYS A 364 -34.45 -11.52 48.83
CA LYS A 364 -35.36 -10.48 49.38
C LYS A 364 -34.78 -9.61 50.52
N ASP A 365 -34.83 -8.29 50.25
CA ASP A 365 -34.98 -7.12 51.13
C ASP A 365 -33.81 -6.64 52.02
N ALA A 366 -33.27 -5.44 51.70
CA ALA A 366 -33.41 -4.21 52.51
C ALA A 366 -32.33 -3.14 52.18
N ALA A 367 -32.77 -1.96 51.73
CA ALA A 367 -32.11 -0.65 51.93
C ALA A 367 -32.75 0.02 53.18
N PRO A 368 -32.32 1.17 53.78
CA PRO A 368 -31.55 2.33 53.26
C PRO A 368 -30.40 2.78 54.20
N THR A 369 -29.52 3.73 53.89
CA THR A 369 -29.58 5.22 54.04
C THR A 369 -28.18 5.77 53.70
N ASP A 370 -28.03 6.76 52.80
CA ASP A 370 -27.78 8.21 53.07
C ASP A 370 -26.39 8.49 53.72
N ALA A 371 -25.50 9.41 53.34
CA ALA A 371 -25.46 10.52 52.39
C ALA A 371 -24.00 11.01 52.22
N ARG A 372 -23.71 11.70 51.10
CA ARG A 372 -22.74 12.82 50.86
C ARG A 372 -21.25 12.58 51.21
N GLU A 373 -20.29 12.94 50.35
CA GLU A 373 -19.96 14.33 50.02
C GLU A 373 -19.04 14.41 48.77
N ALA A 374 -19.24 15.45 47.94
CA ALA A 374 -18.35 15.85 46.84
C ALA A 374 -17.47 17.02 47.29
N PRO A 375 -16.30 17.29 46.69
CA PRO A 375 -15.66 18.59 46.82
C PRO A 375 -15.92 19.47 45.58
N ARG A 376 -16.26 20.73 45.87
CA ARG A 376 -16.42 21.85 44.93
C ARG A 376 -15.08 22.51 44.60
N VAL A 377 -14.98 22.90 43.33
CA VAL A 377 -14.48 24.16 42.76
C VAL A 377 -13.82 25.18 43.71
N ALA A 378 -12.61 25.62 43.33
CA ALA A 378 -12.11 26.97 43.61
C ALA A 378 -11.87 27.70 42.27
N ASN A 379 -12.30 28.96 42.22
CA ASN A 379 -12.18 29.90 41.10
C ASN A 379 -11.21 31.03 41.49
N VAL A 380 -10.90 31.92 40.51
CA VAL A 380 -10.20 33.24 40.57
C VAL A 380 -8.72 33.14 40.13
N THR A 381 -8.17 33.81 39.10
CA THR A 381 -8.55 34.88 38.12
C THR A 381 -7.46 34.85 37.02
N GLU A 382 -7.79 34.84 35.73
CA GLU A 382 -7.91 35.99 34.82
C GLU A 382 -6.56 36.68 34.45
N SER A 383 -6.01 36.32 33.28
CA SER A 383 -5.14 37.18 32.45
C SER A 383 -4.93 36.58 31.06
N THR A 384 -5.51 37.19 30.03
CA THR A 384 -5.21 37.07 28.59
C THR A 384 -5.73 38.36 27.91
N PRO A 385 -5.36 38.73 26.67
CA PRO A 385 -4.39 38.12 25.74
C PRO A 385 -3.47 39.14 25.01
N ASP A 386 -2.38 38.65 24.40
CA ASP A 386 -1.73 39.35 23.29
C ASP A 386 -2.23 38.79 21.95
N THR A 387 -2.57 39.74 21.08
CA THR A 387 -3.24 39.58 19.79
C THR A 387 -2.27 39.98 18.69
N PHE A 388 -2.22 39.25 17.58
CA PHE A 388 -1.76 39.77 16.27
C PHE A 388 -2.66 39.20 15.16
N PRO A 389 -2.86 39.94 14.06
CA PRO A 389 -4.20 40.37 13.70
C PRO A 389 -4.70 39.74 12.40
N ASN A 390 -6.00 39.46 12.38
CA ASN A 390 -6.76 39.20 11.17
C ASN A 390 -7.41 40.52 10.73
N SER A 391 -7.17 40.96 9.49
CA SER A 391 -7.84 42.10 8.89
C SER A 391 -8.97 41.63 7.98
N THR A 392 -10.21 41.84 8.44
CA THR A 392 -11.33 42.56 7.78
C THR A 392 -11.26 42.78 6.26
N ASP A 393 -12.34 42.76 5.47
CA ASP A 393 -13.80 42.66 5.66
C ASP A 393 -14.42 42.65 4.24
N CYS A 394 -15.63 42.09 4.04
CA CYS A 394 -16.69 42.71 3.21
C CYS A 394 -18.00 41.89 3.19
N ARG A 395 -18.92 42.29 4.10
CA ARG A 395 -20.37 42.55 3.95
C ARG A 395 -21.27 41.72 3.00
N SER A 396 -22.35 41.23 3.61
CA SER A 396 -23.69 40.75 3.16
C SER A 396 -24.39 41.68 2.13
N ALA A 397 -25.38 41.33 1.28
CA ALA A 397 -26.38 40.24 1.06
C ALA A 397 -26.97 40.43 -0.39
N PRO A 398 -28.11 39.84 -0.89
CA PRO A 398 -29.00 38.77 -0.41
C PRO A 398 -29.35 37.68 -1.47
N ASP A 399 -30.27 36.77 -1.09
CA ASP A 399 -30.86 35.65 -1.86
C ASP A 399 -31.26 35.93 -3.32
N ALA A 400 -30.98 34.95 -4.19
CA ALA A 400 -31.76 34.70 -5.41
C ALA A 400 -31.75 33.20 -5.75
N ALA A 401 -32.94 32.62 -5.79
CA ALA A 401 -33.21 31.30 -6.33
C ALA A 401 -32.95 31.26 -7.84
N ALA A 402 -32.41 30.13 -8.32
CA ALA A 402 -32.86 29.34 -9.48
C ALA A 402 -31.70 28.77 -10.34
N SER A 403 -31.91 27.49 -10.70
CA SER A 403 -31.43 26.85 -11.93
C SER A 403 -30.01 26.28 -11.96
N THR A 404 -29.93 24.99 -11.63
CA THR A 404 -28.83 24.08 -11.96
C THR A 404 -28.67 23.95 -13.48
N PRO A 405 -27.43 23.95 -14.01
CA PRO A 405 -27.11 23.20 -15.20
C PRO A 405 -26.19 22.02 -14.84
N GLU A 406 -26.58 20.83 -15.30
CA GLU A 406 -25.73 19.64 -15.34
C GLU A 406 -24.42 19.96 -16.08
N ALA A 407 -23.30 19.97 -15.35
CA ALA A 407 -21.98 20.03 -15.96
C ALA A 407 -21.48 18.60 -16.22
N SER A 408 -21.66 18.15 -17.45
CA SER A 408 -20.96 17.02 -18.05
C SER A 408 -19.45 17.23 -17.95
N ALA A 409 -18.79 16.57 -16.99
CA ALA A 409 -17.35 16.58 -16.86
C ALA A 409 -16.70 15.74 -17.98
N GLN A 410 -16.46 16.37 -19.12
CA GLN A 410 -15.50 15.89 -20.11
C GLN A 410 -14.10 16.30 -19.64
N ASN A 411 -13.28 15.32 -19.27
CA ASN A 411 -11.86 15.55 -19.01
C ASN A 411 -11.18 15.97 -20.32
N THR A 412 -10.91 17.26 -20.48
CA THR A 412 -10.03 17.79 -21.52
C THR A 412 -8.57 17.50 -21.17
N ALA A 413 -7.70 17.37 -22.18
CA ALA A 413 -6.26 17.25 -21.97
C ALA A 413 -5.69 18.54 -21.33
N PRO A 414 -4.55 18.49 -20.60
CA PRO A 414 -3.90 19.69 -20.09
C PRO A 414 -3.60 20.69 -21.20
N ASP A 415 -3.63 21.97 -20.84
CA ASP A 415 -3.28 23.05 -21.75
C ASP A 415 -1.88 22.84 -22.32
N LYS A 416 -1.75 22.96 -23.64
CA LYS A 416 -0.48 22.71 -24.34
C LYS A 416 0.61 23.65 -23.84
N ASP A 417 0.24 24.86 -23.45
CA ASP A 417 1.18 25.88 -22.98
C ASP A 417 1.83 25.50 -21.64
N GLN A 418 1.06 24.93 -20.70
CA GLN A 418 1.59 24.46 -19.41
C GLN A 418 2.52 23.25 -19.58
N VAL A 419 2.16 22.32 -20.46
CA VAL A 419 2.99 21.14 -20.76
C VAL A 419 4.28 21.54 -21.47
N SER A 420 4.22 22.51 -22.39
CA SER A 420 5.42 23.04 -23.04
C SER A 420 6.33 23.76 -22.05
N GLU A 421 5.79 24.55 -21.11
CA GLU A 421 6.60 25.25 -20.11
C GLU A 421 7.38 24.27 -19.22
N ILE A 422 6.74 23.20 -18.73
CA ILE A 422 7.44 22.15 -17.97
C ILE A 422 8.51 21.49 -18.83
N SER A 423 8.19 21.16 -20.09
CA SER A 423 9.13 20.52 -20.99
C SER A 423 10.35 21.42 -21.26
N GLU A 424 10.15 22.72 -21.41
CA GLU A 424 11.22 23.71 -21.58
C GLU A 424 12.08 23.85 -20.31
N LEU A 425 11.48 23.90 -19.12
CA LEU A 425 12.20 23.95 -17.84
C LEU A 425 13.07 22.69 -17.60
N LEU A 426 12.54 21.52 -17.95
CA LEU A 426 13.26 20.26 -17.87
C LEU A 426 14.39 20.16 -18.91
N GLN A 427 14.22 20.73 -20.11
CA GLN A 427 15.28 20.78 -21.12
C GLN A 427 16.37 21.81 -20.78
N ALA A 428 16.00 22.94 -20.17
CA ALA A 428 16.93 23.99 -19.75
C ALA A 428 17.86 23.51 -18.62
N SER A 429 17.34 22.76 -17.66
CA SER A 429 18.16 22.13 -16.60
C SER A 429 19.13 21.09 -17.18
N ALA A 430 18.67 20.23 -18.09
CA ALA A 430 19.52 19.24 -18.76
C ALA A 430 20.68 19.85 -19.58
N THR A 431 20.51 21.08 -20.09
CA THR A 431 21.56 21.79 -20.84
C THR A 431 22.49 22.61 -19.95
N SER A 432 22.05 23.02 -18.76
CA SER A 432 22.89 23.69 -17.75
C SER A 432 23.93 22.73 -17.17
N ASP A 433 23.53 21.49 -16.87
CA ASP A 433 24.45 20.48 -16.29
C ASP A 433 25.56 20.06 -17.26
N ARG A 434 25.27 20.02 -18.57
CA ARG A 434 26.31 19.81 -19.60
C ARG A 434 27.36 20.93 -19.65
N ARG A 435 27.03 22.14 -19.18
CA ARG A 435 27.98 23.27 -19.13
C ARG A 435 28.80 23.28 -17.84
N SER A 436 28.32 22.71 -16.74
CA SER A 436 29.10 22.57 -15.51
C SER A 436 30.13 21.44 -15.60
N ASP A 437 29.79 20.32 -16.24
CA ASP A 437 30.74 19.20 -16.41
C ASP A 437 31.88 19.55 -17.40
N ALA A 438 31.64 20.45 -18.34
CA ALA A 438 32.65 20.93 -19.29
C ALA A 438 33.64 21.96 -18.70
N ARG A 439 33.45 22.41 -17.44
CA ARG A 439 34.35 23.37 -16.77
C ARG A 439 35.20 22.76 -15.65
N GLY A 440 35.09 21.45 -15.42
CA GLY A 440 35.86 20.71 -14.41
C GLY A 440 37.12 20.01 -14.92
N ILE A 441 37.46 20.14 -16.21
CA ILE A 441 38.68 19.58 -16.78
C ILE A 441 39.49 20.73 -17.42
N LEU A 442 40.29 21.39 -16.58
CA LEU A 442 41.54 22.03 -16.98
C LEU A 442 42.58 21.78 -15.90
#